data_AF-A0A0F2L7L5-F1
#
_entry.id   AF-A0A0F2L7L5-F1
#
_cell.length_a   1.000
_cell.length_b   1.000
_cell.length_c   1.000
_cell.angle_alpha   90.00
_cell.angle_beta   90.00
_cell.angle_gamma   90.00
#
_symmetry.space_group_name_H-M   'P 1'
#
loop_
_entity.id
_entity.type
_entity.pdbx_description
1 polymer ?
#
loop_
_entity_poly.entity_id
_entity_poly.type
_entity_poly.pdbx_seq_one_letter_code
_entity_poly.pdbx_strand_id
1 'polypeptide(L)'
;MPTPIEIAIESIAEGYYGVLSRLCECRRLRREYSADLELASVADAVIKALADGTPLSAGPVKIEVKRGLLKKSIRAELWGKEISPDELLTRISQARSRAAWLQADCSDQAVLEPIYASNDRDAIDFAAKNLEEMARVCDGEEPSLALSGLPEYIAEGIKRGIKKFIEKRT
;
A
#
# COMPACT_ATOMS: atom_id res chain seq x y z
N MET A 1 -17.36 -0.99 -36.86
CA MET A 1 -17.24 -2.00 -35.79
C MET A 1 -15.77 -2.15 -35.49
N PRO A 2 -15.35 -2.20 -34.22
CA PRO A 2 -13.94 -2.38 -33.89
C PRO A 2 -13.46 -3.75 -34.35
N THR A 3 -12.22 -3.82 -34.80
CA THR A 3 -11.52 -5.05 -35.14
C THR A 3 -11.13 -5.82 -33.87
N PRO A 4 -10.88 -7.14 -33.94
CA PRO A 4 -10.38 -7.90 -32.79
C PRO A 4 -9.12 -7.31 -32.15
N ILE A 5 -8.22 -6.72 -32.96
CA ILE A 5 -6.99 -6.08 -32.49
C ILE A 5 -7.32 -4.80 -31.71
N GLU A 6 -8.23 -3.96 -32.21
CA GLU A 6 -8.66 -2.75 -31.50
C GLU A 6 -9.33 -3.06 -30.17
N ILE A 7 -10.10 -4.15 -30.10
CA ILE A 7 -10.70 -4.64 -28.84
C ILE A 7 -9.60 -5.05 -27.85
N ALA A 8 -8.58 -5.79 -28.30
CA ALA A 8 -7.47 -6.19 -27.45
C ALA A 8 -6.66 -4.98 -26.94
N ILE A 9 -6.36 -4.01 -27.81
CA ILE A 9 -5.67 -2.77 -27.46
C ILE A 9 -6.45 -2.00 -26.38
N GLU A 10 -7.76 -1.82 -26.54
CA GLU A 10 -8.57 -1.09 -25.56
C GLU A 10 -8.63 -1.85 -24.23
N SER A 11 -8.79 -3.18 -24.26
CA SER A 11 -8.82 -3.99 -23.04
C SER A 11 -7.52 -3.92 -22.24
N ILE A 12 -6.37 -3.96 -22.92
CA ILE A 12 -5.04 -3.77 -22.30
C ILE A 12 -4.92 -2.34 -21.75
N ALA A 13 -5.35 -1.33 -22.51
CA ALA A 13 -5.30 0.06 -22.08
C ALA A 13 -6.15 0.32 -20.82
N GLU A 14 -7.36 -0.23 -20.75
CA GLU A 14 -8.22 -0.16 -19.57
C GLU A 14 -7.59 -0.88 -18.37
N GLY A 15 -7.00 -2.05 -18.58
CA GLY A 15 -6.28 -2.78 -17.55
C GLY A 15 -5.11 -1.98 -16.97
N TYR A 16 -4.25 -1.41 -17.82
CA TYR A 16 -3.12 -0.57 -17.38
C TYR A 16 -3.59 0.69 -16.68
N TYR A 17 -4.63 1.36 -17.19
CA TYR A 17 -5.25 2.50 -16.48
C TYR A 17 -5.71 2.11 -15.07
N GLY A 18 -6.34 0.94 -14.92
CA GLY A 18 -6.81 0.41 -13.64
C GLY A 18 -5.65 0.09 -12.68
N VAL A 19 -4.59 -0.55 -13.19
CA VAL A 19 -3.36 -0.83 -12.43
C VAL A 19 -2.77 0.47 -11.87
N LEU A 20 -2.58 1.50 -12.71
CA LEU A 20 -1.99 2.77 -12.31
C LEU A 20 -2.88 3.50 -11.29
N SER A 21 -4.19 3.50 -11.51
CA SER A 21 -5.17 4.09 -10.59
C SER A 21 -5.08 3.44 -9.21
N ARG A 22 -5.06 2.11 -9.14
CA ARG A 22 -4.95 1.37 -7.88
C ARG A 22 -3.60 1.54 -7.21
N LEU A 23 -2.52 1.52 -7.98
CA LEU A 23 -1.15 1.74 -7.50
C LEU A 23 -0.99 3.13 -6.84
N CYS A 24 -1.51 4.17 -7.48
CA CYS A 24 -1.43 5.54 -6.96
C CYS A 24 -2.35 5.75 -5.75
N GLU A 25 -3.54 5.16 -5.75
CA GLU A 25 -4.43 5.18 -4.59
C GLU A 25 -3.78 4.48 -3.39
N CYS A 26 -3.17 3.32 -3.62
CA CYS A 26 -2.43 2.59 -2.58
C CYS A 26 -1.26 3.39 -2.01
N ARG A 27 -0.51 4.11 -2.86
CA ARG A 27 0.55 5.03 -2.40
C ARG A 27 -0.03 6.17 -1.56
N ARG A 28 -1.16 6.75 -1.98
CA ARG A 28 -1.87 7.82 -1.25
C ARG A 28 -2.31 7.33 0.14
N LEU A 29 -2.98 6.18 0.20
CA LEU A 29 -3.47 5.59 1.44
C LEU A 29 -2.34 5.21 2.41
N ARG A 30 -1.20 4.70 1.91
CA ARG A 30 -0.02 4.45 2.74
C ARG A 30 0.56 5.72 3.36
N ARG A 31 0.53 6.85 2.65
CA ARG A 31 0.93 8.16 3.19
C ARG A 31 -0.09 8.64 4.25
N GLU A 32 -1.37 8.56 3.94
CA GLU A 32 -2.48 8.95 4.83
C GLU A 32 -2.46 8.20 6.17
N TYR A 33 -2.21 6.89 6.12
CA TYR A 33 -2.21 6.02 7.30
C TYR A 33 -0.81 5.67 7.83
N SER A 34 0.18 6.50 7.51
CA SER A 34 1.57 6.29 7.92
C SER A 34 1.75 6.11 9.44
N ALA A 35 1.02 6.88 10.25
CA ALA A 35 1.06 6.77 11.72
C ALA A 35 0.52 5.42 12.22
N ASP A 36 -0.53 4.88 11.60
CA ASP A 36 -1.07 3.56 11.96
C ASP A 36 -0.12 2.45 11.52
N LEU A 37 0.52 2.59 10.36
CA LEU A 37 1.54 1.63 9.91
C LEU A 37 2.74 1.61 10.86
N GLU A 38 3.18 2.78 11.33
CA GLU A 38 4.24 2.92 12.32
C GLU A 38 3.84 2.23 13.65
N LEU A 39 2.65 2.51 14.17
CA LEU A 39 2.15 1.89 15.40
C LEU A 39 1.96 0.37 15.25
N ALA A 40 1.44 -0.09 14.12
CA ALA A 40 1.26 -1.51 13.83
C ALA A 40 2.60 -2.26 13.80
N SER A 41 3.68 -1.62 13.31
CA SER A 41 5.01 -2.24 13.20
C SER A 41 5.63 -2.60 14.56
N VAL A 42 5.24 -1.91 15.63
CA VAL A 42 5.73 -2.13 17.00
C VAL A 42 4.71 -2.84 17.90
N ALA A 43 3.53 -3.17 17.38
CA ALA A 43 2.38 -3.67 18.14
C ALA A 43 2.72 -4.86 19.04
N ASP A 44 3.38 -5.89 18.50
CA ASP A 44 3.66 -7.13 19.26
C ASP A 44 4.65 -6.88 20.41
N ALA A 45 5.65 -6.02 20.19
CA ALA A 45 6.60 -5.62 21.23
C ALA A 45 5.90 -4.84 22.36
N VAL A 46 5.00 -3.92 22.00
CA VAL A 46 4.24 -3.10 22.94
C VAL A 46 3.27 -3.96 23.76
N ILE A 47 2.50 -4.84 23.12
CA ILE A 47 1.58 -5.76 23.80
C ILE A 47 2.33 -6.63 24.80
N LYS A 48 3.48 -7.18 24.40
CA LYS A 48 4.33 -7.98 25.29
C LYS A 48 4.85 -7.16 26.48
N ALA A 49 5.32 -5.94 26.24
CA ALA A 49 5.82 -5.07 27.31
C ALA A 49 4.73 -4.70 28.33
N LEU A 50 3.50 -4.44 27.87
CA LEU A 50 2.35 -4.22 28.75
C LEU A 50 2.03 -5.46 29.58
N ALA A 51 2.00 -6.64 28.95
CA ALA A 51 1.71 -7.91 29.63
C ALA A 51 2.76 -8.27 30.69
N ASP A 52 4.04 -8.12 30.35
CA ASP A 52 5.16 -8.42 31.25
C ASP A 52 5.39 -7.33 32.31
N GLY A 53 4.76 -6.16 32.13
CA GLY A 53 5.01 -4.98 32.97
C GLY A 53 6.47 -4.55 32.91
N THR A 54 7.01 -4.45 31.69
CA THR A 54 8.38 -4.03 31.41
C THR A 54 8.42 -2.68 30.69
N PRO A 55 9.43 -1.84 30.96
CA PRO A 55 9.59 -0.59 30.24
C PRO A 55 9.98 -0.85 28.78
N LEU A 56 9.50 -0.01 27.87
CA LEU A 56 9.77 -0.11 26.44
C LEU A 56 9.80 1.29 25.82
N SER A 57 10.63 1.48 24.81
CA SER A 57 10.53 2.60 23.87
C SER A 57 10.67 2.03 22.46
N ALA A 58 9.60 2.09 21.67
CA ALA A 58 9.54 1.52 20.34
C ALA A 58 8.60 2.34 19.45
N GLY A 59 9.14 2.89 18.35
CA GLY A 59 8.40 3.75 17.44
C GLY A 59 7.71 4.90 18.21
N PRO A 60 6.39 5.08 18.06
CA PRO A 60 5.68 6.17 18.71
C PRO A 60 5.30 5.87 20.16
N VAL A 61 5.64 4.69 20.69
CA VAL A 61 5.19 4.23 22.01
C VAL A 61 6.33 4.24 23.03
N LYS A 62 6.02 4.75 24.23
CA LYS A 62 6.87 4.61 25.42
C LYS A 62 6.05 4.02 26.57
N ILE A 63 6.60 3.02 27.23
CA ILE A 63 6.04 2.39 28.42
C ILE A 63 7.01 2.60 29.58
N GLU A 64 6.52 3.18 30.66
CA GLU A 64 7.25 3.34 31.91
C GLU A 64 6.57 2.52 33.01
N VAL A 65 7.40 1.87 33.84
CA VAL A 65 6.91 1.05 34.94
C VAL A 65 7.44 1.60 36.24
N LYS A 66 6.55 2.12 37.09
CA LYS A 66 6.89 2.56 38.43
C LYS A 66 6.59 1.42 39.41
N ARG A 67 7.63 0.95 40.10
CA ARG A 67 7.50 -0.04 41.18
C ARG A 67 7.31 0.68 42.50
N GLY A 68 6.11 0.63 43.07
CA GLY A 68 5.85 1.02 44.44
C GLY A 68 5.96 -0.16 45.40
N LEU A 69 5.93 0.11 46.72
CA LEU A 69 6.01 -0.90 47.80
C LEU A 69 4.96 -2.02 47.72
N LEU A 70 3.78 -1.74 47.14
CA LEU A 70 2.64 -2.69 47.06
C LEU A 70 1.99 -2.81 45.67
N LYS A 71 2.31 -1.91 44.73
CA LYS A 71 1.67 -1.87 43.40
C LYS A 71 2.70 -1.51 42.33
N LYS A 72 2.65 -2.22 41.20
CA LYS A 72 3.25 -1.77 39.94
C LYS A 72 2.24 -0.84 39.25
N SER A 73 2.68 0.32 38.80
CA SER A 73 1.89 1.16 37.89
C SER A 73 2.60 1.28 36.56
N ILE A 74 1.81 1.20 35.48
CA ILE A 74 2.27 1.34 34.11
C ILE A 74 1.76 2.69 33.61
N ARG A 75 2.67 3.49 33.08
CA ARG A 75 2.37 4.72 32.32
C ARG A 75 2.70 4.45 30.86
N ALA A 76 1.79 4.76 29.97
CA ALA A 76 1.99 4.64 28.54
C ALA A 76 1.93 6.02 27.88
N GLU A 77 2.79 6.23 26.90
CA GLU A 77 2.77 7.42 26.03
C GLU A 77 2.71 6.96 24.58
N LEU A 78 1.94 7.68 23.78
CA LEU A 78 1.80 7.49 22.35
C LEU A 78 1.96 8.86 21.65
N TRP A 79 2.96 8.99 20.79
CA TRP A 79 3.38 10.26 20.18
C TRP A 79 3.60 11.38 21.21
N GLY A 80 4.22 11.03 22.35
CA GLY A 80 4.51 11.96 23.45
C GLY A 80 3.30 12.39 24.28
N LYS A 81 2.11 11.80 24.04
CA LYS A 81 0.91 12.03 24.86
C LYS A 81 0.67 10.84 25.77
N GLU A 82 0.49 11.11 27.06
CA GLU A 82 0.11 10.08 28.03
C GLU A 82 -1.28 9.54 27.71
N ILE A 83 -1.39 8.21 27.69
CA ILE A 83 -2.64 7.48 27.46
C ILE A 83 -2.76 6.30 28.42
N SER A 84 -3.98 5.79 28.61
CA SER A 84 -4.18 4.57 29.42
C SER A 84 -3.70 3.32 28.65
N PRO A 85 -3.30 2.24 29.36
CA PRO A 85 -2.98 0.97 28.71
C PRO A 85 -4.12 0.43 27.83
N ASP A 86 -5.37 0.58 28.26
CA ASP A 86 -6.54 0.12 27.50
C ASP A 86 -6.78 0.93 26.22
N GLU A 87 -6.58 2.25 26.27
CA GLU A 87 -6.61 3.07 25.07
C GLU A 87 -5.49 2.68 24.11
N LEU A 88 -4.27 2.47 24.62
CA LEU A 88 -3.13 2.04 23.80
C LEU A 88 -3.44 0.72 23.07
N LEU A 89 -3.98 -0.28 23.78
CA LEU A 89 -4.38 -1.55 23.18
C LEU A 89 -5.47 -1.37 22.11
N THR A 90 -6.42 -0.47 22.33
CA THR A 90 -7.47 -0.13 21.35
C THR A 90 -6.88 0.49 20.08
N ARG A 91 -5.95 1.46 20.24
CA ARG A 91 -5.24 2.10 19.11
C ARG A 91 -4.41 1.09 18.33
N ILE A 92 -3.71 0.19 19.02
CA ILE A 92 -2.93 -0.89 18.39
C ILE A 92 -3.83 -1.82 17.59
N SER A 93 -4.98 -2.21 18.14
CA SER A 93 -5.94 -3.06 17.43
C SER A 93 -6.43 -2.42 16.13
N GLN A 94 -6.78 -1.13 16.18
CA GLN A 94 -7.18 -0.35 14.99
C GLN A 94 -6.05 -0.25 13.97
N ALA A 95 -4.83 0.07 14.43
CA ALA A 95 -3.65 0.18 13.58
C ALA A 95 -3.32 -1.15 12.87
N ARG A 96 -3.37 -2.28 13.59
CA ARG A 96 -3.17 -3.61 12.99
C ARG A 96 -4.23 -3.95 11.96
N SER A 97 -5.49 -3.67 12.27
CA SER A 97 -6.60 -3.91 11.33
C SER A 97 -6.40 -3.11 10.05
N ARG A 98 -6.00 -1.83 10.17
CA ARG A 98 -5.73 -0.97 9.02
C ARG A 98 -4.52 -1.40 8.22
N ALA A 99 -3.43 -1.78 8.89
CA ALA A 99 -2.23 -2.31 8.25
C ALA A 99 -2.53 -3.60 7.47
N ALA A 100 -3.31 -4.52 8.05
CA ALA A 100 -3.71 -5.76 7.40
C ALA A 100 -4.60 -5.51 6.18
N TRP A 101 -5.57 -4.60 6.28
CA TRP A 101 -6.40 -4.18 5.15
C TRP A 101 -5.56 -3.59 4.02
N LEU A 102 -4.67 -2.63 4.31
CA LEU A 102 -3.77 -2.07 3.31
C LEU A 102 -2.87 -3.12 2.68
N GLN A 103 -2.35 -4.06 3.46
CA GLN A 103 -1.52 -5.13 2.93
C GLN A 103 -2.28 -6.04 1.96
N ALA A 104 -3.56 -6.32 2.23
CA ALA A 104 -4.41 -7.11 1.34
C ALA A 104 -4.77 -6.34 0.07
N ASP A 105 -5.38 -5.16 0.21
CA ASP A 105 -5.96 -4.38 -0.88
C ASP A 105 -4.90 -3.69 -1.77
N CYS A 106 -3.68 -3.52 -1.25
CA CYS A 106 -2.53 -2.96 -1.94
C CYS A 106 -1.35 -3.95 -2.06
N SER A 107 -1.65 -5.25 -2.06
CA SER A 107 -0.71 -6.27 -2.52
C SER A 107 -0.47 -6.14 -4.03
N ASP A 108 0.67 -6.62 -4.52
CA ASP A 108 0.96 -6.62 -5.96
C ASP A 108 -0.12 -7.34 -6.76
N GLN A 109 -0.65 -8.45 -6.23
CA GLN A 109 -1.76 -9.17 -6.85
C GLN A 109 -3.03 -8.32 -6.94
N ALA A 110 -3.39 -7.61 -5.87
CA ALA A 110 -4.56 -6.72 -5.87
C ALA A 110 -4.37 -5.55 -6.85
N VAL A 111 -3.16 -5.02 -6.95
CA VAL A 111 -2.82 -3.95 -7.92
C VAL A 111 -2.92 -4.45 -9.37
N LEU A 112 -2.54 -5.70 -9.63
CA LEU A 112 -2.58 -6.32 -10.97
C LEU A 112 -3.96 -6.85 -11.37
N GLU A 113 -4.90 -6.98 -10.45
CA GLU A 113 -6.26 -7.46 -10.71
C GLU A 113 -6.92 -6.84 -11.97
N PRO A 114 -6.83 -5.50 -12.20
CA PRO A 114 -7.46 -4.88 -13.36
C PRO A 114 -6.92 -5.37 -14.71
N ILE A 115 -5.63 -5.73 -14.81
CA ILE A 115 -5.06 -6.16 -16.09
C ILE A 115 -5.43 -7.60 -16.44
N TYR A 116 -5.87 -8.43 -15.48
CA TYR A 116 -6.31 -9.79 -15.77
C TYR A 116 -7.53 -9.86 -16.70
N ALA A 117 -8.36 -8.81 -16.71
CA ALA A 117 -9.49 -8.71 -17.63
C ALA A 117 -9.06 -8.68 -19.12
N SER A 118 -7.81 -8.29 -19.42
CA SER A 118 -7.27 -8.32 -20.78
C SER A 118 -7.06 -9.73 -21.32
N ASN A 119 -6.97 -10.75 -20.45
CA ASN A 119 -6.60 -12.13 -20.78
C ASN A 119 -5.29 -12.26 -21.60
N ASP A 120 -4.42 -11.23 -21.56
CA ASP A 120 -3.15 -11.22 -22.29
C ASP A 120 -1.99 -11.46 -21.31
N ARG A 121 -1.36 -12.63 -21.43
CA ARG A 121 -0.29 -13.06 -20.53
C ARG A 121 0.93 -12.14 -20.59
N ASP A 122 1.33 -11.70 -21.77
CA ASP A 122 2.52 -10.87 -21.92
C ASP A 122 2.29 -9.47 -21.35
N ALA A 123 1.07 -8.94 -21.51
CA ALA A 123 0.68 -7.67 -20.89
C ALA A 123 0.67 -7.76 -19.36
N ILE A 124 0.17 -8.86 -18.80
CA ILE A 124 0.14 -9.13 -17.35
C ILE A 124 1.56 -9.28 -16.79
N ASP A 125 2.39 -10.12 -17.43
CA ASP A 125 3.76 -10.38 -17.00
C ASP A 125 4.62 -9.11 -17.08
N PHE A 126 4.37 -8.26 -18.10
CA PHE A 126 5.02 -6.96 -18.20
C PHE A 126 4.62 -6.04 -17.04
N ALA A 127 3.33 -5.96 -16.70
CA ALA A 127 2.87 -5.12 -15.59
C ALA A 127 3.52 -5.57 -14.27
N ALA A 128 3.52 -6.87 -13.99
CA ALA A 128 4.09 -7.43 -12.75
C ALA A 128 5.58 -7.11 -12.58
N LYS A 129 6.36 -7.16 -13.66
CA LYS A 129 7.81 -6.86 -13.62
C LYS A 129 8.12 -5.37 -13.52
N ASN A 130 7.18 -4.50 -13.89
CA ASN A 130 7.40 -3.06 -14.01
C ASN A 130 6.55 -2.23 -13.03
N LEU A 131 5.95 -2.84 -12.00
CA LEU A 131 5.12 -2.12 -11.01
C LEU A 131 5.86 -0.92 -10.38
N GLU A 132 7.12 -1.09 -10.02
CA GLU A 132 7.92 -0.02 -9.42
C GLU A 132 8.15 1.16 -10.37
N GLU A 133 8.52 0.88 -11.62
CA GLU A 133 8.73 1.91 -12.63
C GLU A 133 7.41 2.60 -13.01
N MET A 134 6.32 1.83 -13.14
CA MET A 134 4.99 2.39 -13.33
C MET A 134 4.56 3.29 -12.17
N ALA A 135 4.97 3.00 -10.94
CA ALA A 135 4.60 3.80 -9.78
C ALA A 135 5.06 5.26 -9.84
N ARG A 136 6.06 5.58 -10.69
CA ARG A 136 6.51 6.96 -10.94
C ARG A 136 5.41 7.87 -11.47
N VAL A 137 4.42 7.32 -12.19
CA VAL A 137 3.26 8.11 -12.64
C VAL A 137 2.51 8.75 -11.48
N CYS A 138 2.58 8.15 -10.29
CA CYS A 138 1.91 8.65 -9.08
C CYS A 138 2.59 9.91 -8.55
N ASP A 139 3.85 10.16 -8.91
CA ASP A 139 4.60 11.35 -8.54
C ASP A 139 4.62 12.39 -9.69
N GLY A 140 3.91 12.11 -10.79
CA GLY A 140 3.79 13.02 -11.94
C GLY A 140 4.88 12.85 -13.00
N GLU A 141 5.68 11.78 -12.89
CA GLU A 141 6.74 11.45 -13.83
C GLU A 141 6.25 10.45 -14.89
N GLU A 142 6.74 10.59 -16.12
CA GLU A 142 6.50 9.60 -17.17
C GLU A 142 7.41 8.37 -16.96
N PRO A 143 6.86 7.14 -16.95
CA PRO A 143 7.63 5.94 -16.63
C PRO A 143 8.48 5.52 -17.83
N SER A 144 9.74 5.16 -17.60
CA SER A 144 10.66 4.71 -18.63
C SER A 144 10.52 3.20 -18.88
N LEU A 145 9.45 2.81 -19.56
CA LEU A 145 9.15 1.40 -19.84
C LEU A 145 9.82 0.90 -21.13
N ALA A 146 10.57 -0.20 -21.01
CA ALA A 146 11.18 -0.87 -22.16
C ALA A 146 10.17 -1.76 -22.88
N LEU A 147 9.43 -1.20 -23.84
CA LEU A 147 8.42 -1.92 -24.62
C LEU A 147 9.00 -2.75 -25.79
N SER A 148 10.32 -2.70 -26.00
CA SER A 148 11.01 -3.48 -27.03
C SER A 148 10.86 -4.97 -26.79
N GLY A 149 10.35 -5.70 -27.78
CA GLY A 149 10.13 -7.15 -27.69
C GLY A 149 8.71 -7.57 -27.32
N LEU A 150 7.82 -6.62 -27.03
CA LEU A 150 6.38 -6.90 -26.95
C LEU A 150 5.74 -6.87 -28.34
N PRO A 151 4.67 -7.67 -28.56
CA PRO A 151 3.76 -7.47 -29.69
C PRO A 151 3.26 -6.02 -29.78
N GLU A 152 3.12 -5.50 -31.00
CA GLU A 152 2.77 -4.10 -31.26
C GLU A 152 1.46 -3.68 -30.59
N TYR A 153 0.43 -4.54 -30.65
CA TYR A 153 -0.86 -4.26 -30.02
C TYR A 153 -0.78 -4.15 -28.49
N ILE A 154 0.12 -4.90 -27.84
CA ILE A 154 0.35 -4.81 -26.40
C ILE A 154 1.05 -3.49 -26.09
N ALA A 155 2.14 -3.18 -26.80
CA ALA A 155 2.88 -1.93 -26.61
C ALA A 155 1.97 -0.71 -26.80
N GLU A 156 1.08 -0.74 -27.79
CA GLU A 156 0.10 0.32 -28.04
C GLU A 156 -0.94 0.40 -26.90
N GLY A 157 -1.49 -0.74 -26.46
CA GLY A 157 -2.41 -0.79 -25.32
C GLY A 157 -1.80 -0.19 -24.04
N ILE A 158 -0.55 -0.56 -23.73
CA ILE A 158 0.19 -0.03 -22.57
C ILE A 158 0.34 1.49 -22.66
N LYS A 159 0.87 2.00 -23.79
CA LYS A 159 1.06 3.44 -24.01
C LYS A 159 -0.26 4.20 -23.86
N ARG A 160 -1.33 3.67 -24.43
CA ARG A 160 -2.66 4.29 -24.39
C ARG A 160 -3.23 4.30 -22.98
N GLY A 161 -3.06 3.22 -22.21
CA GLY A 161 -3.47 3.15 -20.81
C GLY A 161 -2.74 4.16 -19.93
N ILE A 162 -1.41 4.25 -20.06
CA ILE A 162 -0.58 5.22 -19.33
C ILE A 162 -0.98 6.65 -19.70
N LYS A 163 -1.08 6.95 -20.99
CA LYS A 163 -1.48 8.27 -21.49
C LYS A 163 -2.85 8.68 -20.95
N LYS A 164 -3.86 7.80 -21.05
CA LYS A 164 -5.22 8.01 -20.53
C LYS A 164 -5.21 8.29 -19.03
N PHE A 165 -4.32 7.65 -18.28
CA PHE A 165 -4.16 7.89 -16.84
C PHE A 165 -3.57 9.27 -16.55
N ILE A 166 -2.48 9.64 -17.23
CA ILE A 166 -1.82 10.94 -17.06
C ILE A 166 -2.76 12.09 -17.43
N GLU A 167 -3.45 12.00 -18.57
CA GLU A 167 -4.37 13.04 -19.07
C GLU A 167 -5.56 13.29 -18.14
N LYS A 168 -6.06 12.27 -17.44
CA LYS A 168 -7.17 12.42 -16.47
C LYS A 168 -6.74 13.01 -15.13
N ARG A 169 -5.43 13.11 -14.88
CA ARG A 169 -4.87 13.61 -13.61
C ARG A 169 -4.55 15.11 -13.68
N THR A 170 -4.23 15.62 -14.87
CA THR A 170 -4.12 17.05 -15.21
C THR A 170 -5.49 17.69 -15.39
#